data_AF-A0A8T3N3C0-F1
#
_entry.id   AF-A0A8T3N3C0-F1
#
_cell.length_a   1.000
_cell.length_b   1.000
_cell.length_c   1.000
_cell.angle_alpha   90.00
_cell.angle_beta   90.00
_cell.angle_gamma   90.00
#
_symmetry.space_group_name_H-M   'P 1'
#
loop_
_entity.id
_entity.type
_entity.pdbx_description
1 polymer ?
#
loop_
_entity_poly.entity_id
_entity_poly.type
_entity_poly.pdbx_seq_one_letter_code
_entity_poly.pdbx_strand_id
1 'polypeptide(L)'
;PAPLLDATNRRFIIQDRTAAVQILLPGGATAPPVGARIRVHGAIGRAYGAPRIKAASVKRLGTEAAIPLELRTAPGAAHEWRLVRVRGDIVEIHRSGERWTAELLVGGTRIPIAGLAGAGIPFAALAEGRTAAIVGIVRRPHPSATDRRFAIVPRSPRDLAIGGPATAGSGAGASGAPSGGTVSGAAGPGSVPNPAGVPDVDLADLGRHAGESVRVGGLVRTVAPTGFDLDDGTAIASIRLADDAADIAGSIEVGDALNATGRIEIDPASSAPIVVVDDPAAVTLVGDLGAGEPDPNGAVVDPSSSPDPSAGAETTDSSTNLVAGLGDPVLPRVGATGLVVIALASFGVSWLRRQRTRRRFATRIAARLAAIASPATLAVAAASAPMALAFETATRPLPEPLNGQPAVASVDGDRSPAKATDFTDPAIGAWTGQGPSRAVPPPGRL
;
A
#
# COMPACT_ATOMS: atom_id res chain seq x y z
N PRO A 1 13.87 -14.54 6.68
CA PRO A 1 12.43 -14.20 6.72
C PRO A 1 12.13 -13.25 5.55
N ALA A 2 10.93 -13.27 4.97
CA ALA A 2 10.57 -12.24 4.00
C ALA A 2 10.50 -10.88 4.71
N PRO A 3 11.13 -9.81 4.18
CA PRO A 3 10.79 -8.47 4.64
C PRO A 3 9.34 -8.25 4.22
N LEU A 4 8.48 -8.16 5.22
CA LEU A 4 7.06 -8.01 5.03
C LEU A 4 6.77 -6.54 4.71
N LEU A 5 5.74 -6.30 3.90
CA LEU A 5 5.41 -4.96 3.38
C LEU A 5 4.94 -3.98 4.46
N ASP A 6 4.87 -4.42 5.71
CA ASP A 6 4.42 -3.62 6.82
C ASP A 6 5.15 -3.95 8.12
N ALA A 7 5.11 -3.00 9.04
CA ALA A 7 5.73 -3.13 10.36
C ALA A 7 5.11 -4.24 11.22
N THR A 8 3.90 -4.69 10.88
CA THR A 8 3.19 -5.73 11.63
C THR A 8 3.70 -7.13 11.27
N ASN A 9 4.52 -7.26 10.23
CA ASN A 9 4.99 -8.54 9.73
C ASN A 9 3.84 -9.50 9.40
N ARG A 10 2.75 -8.98 8.83
CA ARG A 10 1.57 -9.78 8.46
C ARG A 10 1.22 -9.67 6.99
N ARG A 11 1.86 -8.76 6.24
CA ARG A 11 1.53 -8.54 4.83
C ARG A 11 2.66 -8.95 3.91
N PHE A 12 2.35 -9.85 2.98
CA PHE A 12 3.25 -10.21 1.89
C PHE A 12 2.50 -10.24 0.56
N ILE A 13 3.24 -10.34 -0.53
CA ILE A 13 2.68 -10.45 -1.87
C ILE A 13 2.93 -11.86 -2.40
N ILE A 14 1.93 -12.40 -3.10
CA ILE A 14 2.13 -13.49 -4.05
C ILE A 14 1.99 -12.95 -5.46
N GLN A 15 2.73 -13.54 -6.40
CA GLN A 15 2.57 -13.27 -7.82
C GLN A 15 2.67 -14.56 -8.62
N ASP A 16 2.05 -14.54 -9.79
CA ASP A 16 2.28 -15.49 -10.86
C ASP A 16 2.72 -14.73 -12.13
N ARG A 17 2.61 -15.39 -13.30
CA ARG A 17 2.97 -14.77 -14.59
C ARG A 17 2.03 -13.64 -14.99
N THR A 18 0.82 -13.62 -14.47
CA THR A 18 -0.28 -12.75 -14.91
C THR A 18 -0.50 -11.58 -13.98
N ALA A 19 -0.45 -11.80 -12.66
CA ALA A 19 -0.84 -10.79 -11.68
C ALA A 19 -0.16 -11.01 -10.32
N ALA A 20 -0.45 -10.10 -9.39
CA ALA A 20 -0.01 -10.18 -8.01
C ALA A 20 -1.12 -9.72 -7.06
N VAL A 21 -1.11 -10.23 -5.84
CA VAL A 21 -2.11 -9.89 -4.82
C VAL A 21 -1.47 -9.85 -3.43
N GLN A 22 -1.92 -8.90 -2.61
CA GLN A 22 -1.51 -8.81 -1.22
C GLN A 22 -2.24 -9.85 -0.36
N ILE A 23 -1.50 -10.52 0.52
CA ILE A 23 -2.01 -11.44 1.53
C ILE A 23 -1.85 -10.80 2.90
N LEU A 24 -2.92 -10.78 3.70
CA LEU A 24 -2.89 -10.45 5.12
C LEU A 24 -2.98 -11.74 5.93
N LEU A 25 -1.94 -12.05 6.71
CA LEU A 25 -1.86 -13.22 7.57
C LEU A 25 -2.78 -13.09 8.80
N PRO A 26 -3.30 -14.21 9.34
CA PRO A 26 -3.96 -14.21 10.63
C PRO A 26 -2.96 -13.82 11.74
N GLY A 27 -3.48 -13.33 12.87
CA GLY A 27 -2.64 -12.95 14.01
C GLY A 27 -1.81 -14.13 14.51
N GLY A 28 -0.52 -13.90 14.81
CA GLY A 28 0.40 -14.93 15.29
C GLY A 28 0.95 -15.88 14.21
N ALA A 29 0.46 -15.82 12.97
CA ALA A 29 0.99 -16.65 11.90
C ALA A 29 2.35 -16.14 11.40
N THR A 30 3.27 -17.06 11.12
CA THR A 30 4.58 -16.74 10.54
C THR A 30 4.48 -16.63 9.02
N ALA A 31 5.06 -15.58 8.45
CA ALA A 31 5.11 -15.43 7.01
C ALA A 31 6.00 -16.49 6.34
N PRO A 32 5.61 -16.99 5.15
CA PRO A 32 6.47 -17.85 4.36
C PRO A 32 7.75 -17.10 3.91
N PRO A 33 8.86 -17.81 3.66
CA PRO A 33 10.07 -17.18 3.13
C PRO A 33 9.83 -16.66 1.71
N VAL A 34 10.60 -15.64 1.28
CA VAL A 34 10.57 -15.15 -0.11
C VAL A 34 10.89 -16.30 -1.06
N GLY A 35 10.12 -16.38 -2.15
CA GLY A 35 10.25 -17.46 -3.11
C GLY A 35 9.62 -18.77 -2.65
N ALA A 36 8.81 -18.79 -1.60
CA ALA A 36 7.99 -19.96 -1.29
C ALA A 36 6.84 -20.08 -2.29
N ARG A 37 6.62 -21.30 -2.81
CA ARG A 37 5.35 -21.66 -3.44
C ARG A 37 4.38 -22.03 -2.32
N ILE A 38 3.20 -21.44 -2.30
CA ILE A 38 2.23 -21.60 -1.21
C ILE A 38 0.82 -21.87 -1.72
N ARG A 39 -0.03 -22.41 -0.84
CA ARG A 39 -1.49 -22.44 -0.96
C ARG A 39 -2.06 -21.52 0.11
N VAL A 40 -2.89 -20.56 -0.30
CA VAL A 40 -3.58 -19.64 0.60
C VAL A 40 -5.07 -19.95 0.57
N HIS A 41 -5.69 -20.05 1.73
CA HIS A 41 -7.14 -20.08 1.88
C HIS A 41 -7.58 -18.87 2.69
N GLY A 42 -8.64 -18.18 2.26
CA GLY A 42 -9.08 -16.95 2.92
C GLY A 42 -10.17 -16.22 2.14
N ALA A 43 -10.57 -15.06 2.66
CA ALA A 43 -11.55 -14.20 2.02
C ALA A 43 -10.85 -13.16 1.14
N ILE A 44 -11.37 -12.95 -0.08
CA ILE A 44 -10.98 -11.82 -0.92
C ILE A 44 -11.63 -10.56 -0.34
N GLY A 45 -10.88 -9.47 -0.28
CA GLY A 45 -11.32 -8.15 0.10
C GLY A 45 -10.51 -7.08 -0.65
N ARG A 46 -10.55 -5.86 -0.12
CA ARG A 46 -9.76 -4.75 -0.66
C ARG A 46 -8.88 -4.11 0.41
N ALA A 47 -7.80 -3.48 -0.03
CA ALA A 47 -6.99 -2.54 0.73
C ALA A 47 -6.59 -1.42 -0.23
N TYR A 48 -6.89 -0.18 0.13
CA TYR A 48 -6.59 0.99 -0.72
C TYR A 48 -7.18 0.89 -2.13
N GLY A 49 -8.36 0.27 -2.26
CA GLY A 49 -8.99 0.00 -3.57
C GLY A 49 -8.43 -1.22 -4.31
N ALA A 50 -7.29 -1.78 -3.90
CA ALA A 50 -6.65 -2.93 -4.53
C ALA A 50 -7.15 -4.27 -3.94
N PRO A 51 -7.21 -5.36 -4.74
CA PRO A 51 -7.52 -6.69 -4.22
C PRO A 51 -6.54 -7.15 -3.13
N ARG A 52 -7.06 -7.75 -2.07
CA ARG A 52 -6.30 -8.35 -0.96
C ARG A 52 -6.97 -9.65 -0.52
N ILE A 53 -6.20 -10.64 -0.10
CA ILE A 53 -6.72 -11.85 0.53
C ILE A 53 -6.45 -11.79 2.04
N LYS A 54 -7.51 -11.82 2.85
CA LYS A 54 -7.41 -12.05 4.31
C LYS A 54 -7.29 -13.56 4.52
N ALA A 55 -6.08 -14.04 4.75
CA ALA A 55 -5.80 -15.47 4.86
C ALA A 55 -6.35 -16.04 6.18
N ALA A 56 -7.11 -17.13 6.06
CA ALA A 56 -7.45 -18.01 7.17
C ALA A 56 -6.32 -19.04 7.40
N SER A 57 -5.68 -19.50 6.32
CA SER A 57 -4.53 -20.39 6.40
C SER A 57 -3.56 -20.22 5.24
N VAL A 58 -2.29 -20.51 5.49
CA VAL A 58 -1.21 -20.49 4.49
C VAL A 58 -0.40 -21.77 4.65
N LYS A 59 -0.34 -22.59 3.60
CA LYS A 59 0.45 -23.83 3.56
C LYS A 59 1.57 -23.70 2.53
N ARG A 60 2.82 -23.96 2.94
CA ARG A 60 3.95 -24.04 2.00
C ARG A 60 3.86 -25.33 1.17
N LEU A 61 4.05 -25.19 -0.13
CA LEU A 61 4.07 -26.28 -1.10
C LEU A 61 5.47 -26.54 -1.68
N GLY A 62 6.36 -25.54 -1.67
CA GLY A 62 7.71 -25.66 -2.21
C GLY A 62 8.44 -24.33 -2.29
N THR A 63 9.32 -24.21 -3.26
CA THR A 63 10.11 -23.00 -3.56
C THR A 63 9.99 -22.70 -5.06
N GLU A 64 9.74 -21.45 -5.40
CA GLU A 64 9.69 -20.90 -6.75
C GLU A 64 10.07 -19.43 -6.70
N ALA A 65 11.07 -19.04 -7.50
CA ALA A 65 11.50 -17.65 -7.57
C ALA A 65 10.53 -16.82 -8.41
N ALA A 66 10.10 -15.70 -7.85
CA ALA A 66 9.41 -14.64 -8.59
C ALA A 66 10.42 -13.91 -9.49
N ILE A 67 10.15 -13.88 -10.81
CA ILE A 67 10.94 -13.12 -11.77
C ILE A 67 10.42 -11.67 -11.79
N PRO A 68 11.27 -10.65 -11.54
CA PRO A 68 10.87 -9.25 -11.69
C PRO A 68 10.53 -8.90 -13.14
N LEU A 69 9.48 -8.11 -13.33
CA LEU A 69 9.17 -7.48 -14.62
C LEU A 69 10.06 -6.25 -14.83
N GLU A 70 10.83 -6.21 -15.92
CA GLU A 70 11.63 -5.03 -16.27
C GLU A 70 10.72 -3.90 -16.76
N LEU A 71 10.79 -2.74 -16.11
CA LEU A 71 10.05 -1.54 -16.48
C LEU A 71 10.99 -0.46 -17.01
N ARG A 72 10.58 0.15 -18.12
CA ARG A 72 11.25 1.31 -18.75
C ARG A 72 10.39 2.58 -18.73
N THR A 73 9.21 2.49 -18.13
CA THR A 73 8.21 3.55 -18.01
C THR A 73 7.67 3.58 -16.58
N ALA A 74 6.95 4.64 -16.22
CA ALA A 74 6.28 4.71 -14.92
C ALA A 74 5.32 3.52 -14.71
N PRO A 75 5.27 2.95 -13.49
CA PRO A 75 4.31 1.90 -13.16
C PRO A 75 2.87 2.44 -13.15
N GLY A 76 1.92 1.52 -13.24
CA GLY A 76 0.48 1.82 -13.32
C GLY A 76 -0.33 0.64 -12.78
N ALA A 77 -1.66 0.69 -12.92
CA ALA A 77 -2.56 -0.31 -12.37
C ALA A 77 -2.25 -1.76 -12.82
N ALA A 78 -1.82 -1.97 -14.07
CA ALA A 78 -1.43 -3.29 -14.58
C ALA A 78 -0.19 -3.88 -13.88
N HIS A 79 0.59 -3.04 -13.20
CA HIS A 79 1.78 -3.42 -12.45
C HIS A 79 1.51 -3.55 -10.96
N GLU A 80 0.31 -3.20 -10.47
CA GLU A 80 -0.04 -3.18 -9.05
C GLU A 80 0.28 -4.52 -8.38
N TRP A 81 1.01 -4.44 -7.25
CA TRP A 81 1.59 -5.55 -6.49
C TRP A 81 2.68 -6.37 -7.19
N ARG A 82 2.95 -6.19 -8.48
CA ARG A 82 3.95 -7.01 -9.18
C ARG A 82 5.36 -6.66 -8.70
N LEU A 83 6.22 -7.67 -8.69
CA LEU A 83 7.65 -7.49 -8.54
C LEU A 83 8.21 -6.93 -9.85
N VAL A 84 8.84 -5.77 -9.78
CA VAL A 84 9.39 -5.06 -10.93
C VAL A 84 10.87 -4.77 -10.72
N ARG A 85 11.59 -4.55 -11.82
CA ARG A 85 12.93 -3.97 -11.82
C ARG A 85 12.93 -2.71 -12.69
N VAL A 86 13.53 -1.65 -12.18
CA VAL A 86 13.78 -0.39 -12.91
C VAL A 86 15.24 0.00 -12.80
N ARG A 87 15.72 0.76 -13.78
CA ARG A 87 17.05 1.37 -13.76
C ARG A 87 16.96 2.81 -14.23
N GLY A 88 17.57 3.72 -13.48
CA GLY A 88 17.54 5.16 -13.77
C GLY A 88 18.48 5.94 -12.87
N ASP A 89 18.39 7.26 -12.91
CA ASP A 89 19.18 8.15 -12.05
C ASP A 89 18.34 8.69 -10.90
N ILE A 90 18.87 8.66 -9.69
CA ILE A 90 18.22 9.26 -8.52
C ILE A 90 18.33 10.78 -8.67
N VAL A 91 17.21 11.47 -8.79
CA VAL A 91 17.19 12.94 -9.02
C VAL A 91 16.71 13.73 -7.81
N GLU A 92 16.06 13.07 -6.85
CA GLU A 92 15.54 13.71 -5.65
C GLU A 92 15.42 12.65 -4.56
N ILE A 93 15.77 13.00 -3.32
CA ILE A 93 15.57 12.13 -2.16
C ILE A 93 15.02 12.95 -0.99
N HIS A 94 13.96 12.44 -0.37
CA HIS A 94 13.39 13.02 0.83
C HIS A 94 13.40 12.01 1.98
N ARG A 95 13.77 12.45 3.19
CA ARG A 95 13.78 11.62 4.38
C ARG A 95 12.65 12.02 5.32
N SER A 96 11.89 11.04 5.80
CA SER A 96 10.87 11.20 6.82
C SER A 96 11.07 10.15 7.92
N GLY A 97 11.82 10.52 8.96
CA GLY A 97 12.19 9.62 10.05
C GLY A 97 13.03 8.40 9.59
N GLU A 98 12.48 7.20 9.77
CA GLU A 98 13.05 5.92 9.30
C GLU A 98 12.67 5.58 7.85
N ARG A 99 11.77 6.37 7.26
CA ARG A 99 11.32 6.22 5.88
C ARG A 99 12.02 7.24 4.99
N TRP A 100 11.95 6.96 3.71
CA TRP A 100 12.42 7.87 2.69
C TRP A 100 11.66 7.67 1.40
N THR A 101 11.58 8.73 0.61
CA THR A 101 11.12 8.69 -0.77
C THR A 101 12.25 9.15 -1.68
N ALA A 102 12.27 8.66 -2.91
CA ALA A 102 13.18 9.14 -3.93
C ALA A 102 12.48 9.20 -5.28
N GLU A 103 12.90 10.11 -6.14
CA GLU A 103 12.49 10.13 -7.54
C GLU A 103 13.59 9.50 -8.39
N LEU A 104 13.24 8.46 -9.14
CA LEU A 104 14.12 7.80 -10.09
C LEU A 104 13.76 8.24 -11.52
N LEU A 105 14.68 8.87 -12.22
CA LEU A 105 14.51 9.25 -13.62
C LEU A 105 14.80 8.06 -14.53
N VAL A 106 13.77 7.51 -15.16
CA VAL A 106 13.82 6.36 -16.08
C VAL A 106 13.28 6.78 -17.44
N GLY A 107 14.15 6.83 -18.45
CA GLY A 107 13.73 7.22 -19.81
C GLY A 107 13.08 8.61 -19.87
N GLY A 108 13.53 9.56 -19.03
CA GLY A 108 12.95 10.90 -18.93
C GLY A 108 11.71 11.01 -18.04
N THR A 109 11.21 9.92 -17.49
CA THR A 109 10.05 9.91 -16.58
C THR A 109 10.48 9.73 -15.13
N ARG A 110 9.95 10.56 -14.22
CA ARG A 110 10.19 10.41 -12.78
C ARG A 110 9.29 9.34 -12.17
N ILE A 111 9.89 8.35 -11.52
CA ILE A 111 9.22 7.22 -10.87
C ILE A 111 9.44 7.32 -9.36
N PRO A 112 8.36 7.39 -8.55
CA PRO A 112 8.48 7.39 -7.10
C PRO A 112 9.01 6.05 -6.58
N ILE A 113 10.01 6.13 -5.71
CA ILE A 113 10.55 5.01 -4.94
C ILE A 113 10.26 5.28 -3.47
N ALA A 114 9.63 4.33 -2.78
CA ALA A 114 9.28 4.50 -1.37
C ALA A 114 10.01 3.46 -0.50
N GLY A 115 10.95 3.94 0.31
CA GLY A 115 11.66 3.16 1.31
C GLY A 115 10.87 3.05 2.61
N LEU A 116 10.46 1.83 2.95
CA LEU A 116 9.78 1.54 4.21
C LEU A 116 10.81 1.25 5.32
N ALA A 117 10.50 1.68 6.55
CA ALA A 117 11.33 1.41 7.72
C ALA A 117 11.67 -0.09 7.89
N GLY A 118 10.68 -0.97 7.67
CA GLY A 118 10.86 -2.42 7.76
C GLY A 118 11.77 -3.04 6.70
N ALA A 119 12.11 -2.32 5.63
CA ALA A 119 13.04 -2.79 4.61
C ALA A 119 14.50 -2.75 5.08
N GLY A 120 14.82 -1.98 6.12
CA GLY A 120 16.19 -1.84 6.62
C GLY A 120 17.17 -1.24 5.60
N ILE A 121 16.67 -0.45 4.64
CA ILE A 121 17.49 0.25 3.64
C ILE A 121 17.86 1.61 4.22
N PRO A 122 19.13 1.85 4.59
CA PRO A 122 19.53 3.11 5.18
C PRO A 122 19.43 4.22 4.12
N PHE A 123 18.87 5.38 4.50
CA PHE A 123 18.81 6.56 3.63
C PHE A 123 20.20 6.93 3.08
N ALA A 124 21.26 6.77 3.88
CA ALA A 124 22.64 7.04 3.49
C ALA A 124 23.17 6.14 2.35
N ALA A 125 22.46 5.07 1.99
CA ALA A 125 22.79 4.28 0.79
C ALA A 125 22.37 4.96 -0.51
N LEU A 126 21.54 6.01 -0.44
CA LEU A 126 21.05 6.76 -1.58
C LEU A 126 21.83 8.06 -1.71
N ALA A 127 22.09 8.46 -2.96
CA ALA A 127 22.62 9.78 -3.27
C ALA A 127 22.06 10.26 -4.61
N GLU A 128 21.72 11.54 -4.68
CA GLU A 128 21.27 12.18 -5.91
C GLU A 128 22.39 12.19 -6.96
N GLY A 129 22.01 12.20 -8.24
CA GLY A 129 22.93 12.10 -9.38
C GLY A 129 23.52 10.70 -9.59
N ARG A 130 23.10 9.70 -8.82
CA ARG A 130 23.57 8.32 -8.95
C ARG A 130 22.64 7.48 -9.79
N THR A 131 23.19 6.68 -10.69
CA THR A 131 22.43 5.61 -11.33
C THR A 131 22.12 4.50 -10.32
N ALA A 132 20.86 4.09 -10.25
CA ALA A 132 20.38 3.00 -9.41
C ALA A 132 19.65 1.96 -10.26
N ALA A 133 19.83 0.68 -9.91
CA ALA A 133 18.94 -0.40 -10.31
C ALA A 133 18.14 -0.83 -9.06
N ILE A 134 16.82 -0.77 -9.17
CA ILE A 134 15.89 -0.99 -8.05
C ILE A 134 14.95 -2.12 -8.43
N VAL A 135 14.91 -3.15 -7.59
CA VAL A 135 13.88 -4.18 -7.61
C VAL A 135 12.85 -3.84 -6.53
N GLY A 136 11.57 -3.97 -6.81
CA GLY A 136 10.57 -3.63 -5.79
C GLY A 136 9.17 -4.05 -6.14
N ILE A 137 8.27 -3.87 -5.21
CA ILE A 137 6.84 -4.14 -5.39
C ILE A 137 6.16 -2.83 -5.75
N VAL A 138 5.39 -2.82 -6.84
CA VAL A 138 4.58 -1.65 -7.19
C VAL A 138 3.42 -1.52 -6.23
N ARG A 139 3.27 -0.37 -5.60
CA ARG A 139 2.20 -0.06 -4.65
C ARG A 139 1.43 1.17 -5.10
N ARG A 140 0.11 1.08 -4.99
CA ARG A 140 -0.78 2.22 -5.13
C ARG A 140 -0.62 3.16 -3.93
N PRO A 141 -0.63 4.47 -4.15
CA PRO A 141 -0.65 5.43 -3.06
C PRO A 141 -1.95 5.36 -2.26
N HIS A 142 -1.95 5.92 -1.06
CA HIS A 142 -3.17 5.99 -0.25
C HIS A 142 -4.26 6.77 -1.00
N PRO A 143 -5.56 6.41 -0.84
CA PRO A 143 -6.66 7.22 -1.36
C PRO A 143 -6.74 8.67 -0.87
N SER A 144 -5.98 9.07 0.15
CA SER A 144 -5.84 10.46 0.60
C SER A 144 -4.50 11.08 0.20
N ALA A 145 -3.60 10.31 -0.44
CA ALA A 145 -2.28 10.78 -0.80
C ALA A 145 -2.35 11.99 -1.74
N THR A 146 -1.53 13.02 -1.53
CA THR A 146 -1.42 14.13 -2.50
C THR A 146 -0.81 13.63 -3.81
N ASP A 147 0.27 12.83 -3.72
CA ASP A 147 0.84 12.16 -4.89
C ASP A 147 0.07 10.87 -5.22
N ARG A 148 -0.57 10.84 -6.39
CA ARG A 148 -1.37 9.73 -6.89
C ARG A 148 -0.61 8.77 -7.80
N ARG A 149 0.69 8.94 -7.98
CA ARG A 149 1.53 8.04 -8.77
C ARG A 149 1.79 6.72 -8.04
N PHE A 150 1.89 5.63 -8.80
CA PHE A 150 2.32 4.34 -8.26
C PHE A 150 3.79 4.41 -7.87
N ALA A 151 4.11 3.93 -6.66
CA ALA A 151 5.46 3.89 -6.15
C ALA A 151 6.06 2.48 -6.24
N ILE A 152 7.37 2.38 -6.40
CA ILE A 152 8.12 1.12 -6.29
C ILE A 152 8.68 1.02 -4.88
N VAL A 153 8.37 -0.07 -4.19
CA VAL A 153 8.77 -0.32 -2.80
C VAL A 153 9.83 -1.42 -2.77
N PRO A 154 11.14 -1.09 -2.64
CA PRO A 154 12.17 -2.10 -2.41
C PRO A 154 11.99 -2.76 -1.04
N ARG A 155 12.27 -4.06 -0.95
CA ARG A 155 11.96 -4.86 0.25
C ARG A 155 13.16 -4.98 1.18
N SER A 156 14.37 -4.85 0.66
CA SER A 156 15.60 -4.99 1.44
C SER A 156 16.78 -4.30 0.75
N PRO A 157 17.95 -4.15 1.39
CA PRO A 157 19.14 -3.61 0.74
C PRO A 157 19.56 -4.39 -0.52
N ARG A 158 19.23 -5.68 -0.61
CA ARG A 158 19.53 -6.52 -1.79
C ARG A 158 18.73 -6.14 -3.03
N ASP A 159 17.64 -5.43 -2.85
CA ASP A 159 16.81 -4.94 -3.94
C ASP A 159 17.36 -3.63 -4.55
N LEU A 160 18.43 -3.08 -3.98
CA LEU A 160 19.03 -1.82 -4.39
C LEU A 160 20.48 -2.03 -4.83
N ALA A 161 20.80 -1.62 -6.06
CA ALA A 161 22.17 -1.54 -6.54
C ALA A 161 22.47 -0.13 -7.04
N ILE A 162 23.34 0.59 -6.34
CA ILE A 162 23.75 1.96 -6.68
C ILE A 162 25.07 1.92 -7.44
N GLY A 163 25.09 2.43 -8.66
CA GLY A 163 26.25 2.46 -9.56
C GLY A 163 26.83 3.86 -9.77
N GLY A 164 27.99 3.91 -10.45
CA GLY A 164 28.69 5.14 -10.92
C GLY A 164 29.56 5.83 -9.86
N PRO A 165 30.30 6.90 -10.18
CA PRO A 165 30.48 8.06 -9.31
C PRO A 165 29.25 8.98 -9.39
N ALA A 166 29.00 9.81 -8.38
CA ALA A 166 28.05 10.91 -8.56
C ALA A 166 28.65 11.82 -9.62
N THR A 167 28.04 11.93 -10.80
CA THR A 167 28.50 12.93 -11.76
C THR A 167 28.26 14.27 -11.08
N ALA A 168 29.34 15.02 -10.81
CA ALA A 168 29.25 16.33 -10.18
C ALA A 168 28.50 17.27 -11.13
N GLY A 169 27.17 17.25 -11.07
CA GLY A 169 26.31 18.17 -11.78
C GLY A 169 26.46 19.53 -11.12
N SER A 170 27.10 20.45 -11.83
CA SER A 170 27.22 21.87 -11.48
C SER A 170 25.88 22.44 -11.05
N GLY A 171 25.69 22.58 -9.74
CA GLY A 171 24.66 23.43 -9.16
C GLY A 171 25.01 24.89 -9.40
N ALA A 172 24.77 25.38 -10.61
CA ALA A 172 24.61 26.81 -10.85
C ALA A 172 23.19 27.16 -10.41
N GLY A 173 23.09 27.88 -9.28
CA GLY A 173 21.83 28.36 -8.74
C GLY A 173 21.08 29.20 -9.77
N ALA A 174 19.87 28.78 -10.11
CA ALA A 174 18.89 29.60 -10.81
C ALA A 174 17.70 29.78 -9.88
N SER A 175 17.77 30.84 -9.07
CA SER A 175 16.60 31.44 -8.43
C SER A 175 15.72 32.06 -9.53
N GLY A 176 14.83 31.25 -10.11
CA GLY A 176 13.83 31.68 -11.08
C GLY A 176 12.50 31.97 -10.38
N ALA A 177 12.05 33.23 -10.49
CA ALA A 177 10.78 33.73 -9.98
C ALA A 177 9.55 32.96 -10.54
N PRO A 178 8.42 32.91 -9.80
CA PRO A 178 7.24 32.20 -10.25
C PRO A 178 6.56 32.96 -11.39
N SER A 179 6.59 32.39 -12.59
CA SER A 179 5.73 32.81 -13.70
C SER A 179 4.42 32.02 -13.64
N GLY A 180 3.31 32.74 -13.43
CA GLY A 180 1.96 32.18 -13.42
C GLY A 180 1.61 31.58 -14.77
N GLY A 181 1.40 30.27 -14.79
CA GLY A 181 0.84 29.52 -15.91
C GLY A 181 -0.48 28.89 -15.52
N THR A 182 -1.58 29.46 -15.99
CA THR A 182 -2.92 28.91 -15.96
C THR A 182 -2.98 27.65 -16.83
N VAL A 183 -3.10 26.47 -16.21
CA VAL A 183 -3.40 25.22 -16.92
C VAL A 183 -4.88 24.90 -16.76
N SER A 184 -5.61 24.97 -17.87
CA SER A 184 -6.98 24.51 -18.03
C SER A 184 -7.07 22.99 -17.86
N GLY A 185 -8.12 22.55 -17.18
CA GLY A 185 -8.32 21.17 -16.73
C GLY A 185 -8.60 20.17 -17.84
N ALA A 186 -8.08 18.96 -17.63
CA ALA A 186 -8.56 17.74 -18.26
C ALA A 186 -9.18 16.86 -17.15
N ALA A 187 -10.48 16.60 -17.27
CA ALA A 187 -11.25 15.77 -16.37
C ALA A 187 -10.84 14.30 -16.49
N GLY A 188 -10.19 13.77 -15.44
CA GLY A 188 -9.99 12.33 -15.21
C GLY A 188 -11.09 11.78 -14.30
N PRO A 189 -11.41 10.47 -14.40
CA PRO A 189 -12.65 9.93 -13.85
C PRO A 189 -12.58 9.70 -12.34
N GLY A 190 -13.64 10.13 -11.63
CA GLY A 190 -14.13 9.48 -10.41
C GLY A 190 -13.49 9.88 -9.08
N SER A 191 -13.33 11.17 -8.80
CA SER A 191 -13.30 11.64 -7.39
C SER A 191 -14.64 11.31 -6.75
N VAL A 192 -14.66 10.48 -5.70
CA VAL A 192 -15.84 10.41 -4.83
C VAL A 192 -15.95 11.78 -4.17
N PRO A 193 -17.06 12.53 -4.35
CA PRO A 193 -17.18 13.88 -3.81
C PRO A 193 -17.05 13.82 -2.29
N ASN A 194 -16.09 14.57 -1.76
CA ASN A 194 -15.89 14.75 -0.34
C ASN A 194 -17.08 15.54 0.22
N PRO A 195 -17.97 14.94 1.03
CA PRO A 195 -19.25 15.57 1.37
C PRO A 195 -19.16 16.68 2.43
N ALA A 196 -17.96 17.06 2.91
CA ALA A 196 -17.82 17.94 4.07
C ALA A 196 -16.86 19.14 3.94
N GLY A 197 -16.22 19.37 2.77
CA GLY A 197 -15.28 20.50 2.62
C GLY A 197 -14.00 20.41 3.48
N VAL A 198 -13.80 19.31 4.20
CA VAL A 198 -12.60 19.06 5.01
C VAL A 198 -11.46 18.61 4.10
N PRO A 199 -10.28 19.25 4.09
CA PRO A 199 -9.18 18.88 3.21
C PRO A 199 -8.63 17.48 3.52
N ASP A 200 -8.27 16.74 2.48
CA ASP A 200 -7.44 15.53 2.59
C ASP A 200 -5.99 15.95 2.79
N VAL A 201 -5.34 15.40 3.81
CA VAL A 201 -3.96 15.75 4.16
C VAL A 201 -3.11 14.50 4.34
N ASP A 202 -1.88 14.55 3.82
CA ASP A 202 -0.88 13.51 4.00
C ASP A 202 -0.34 13.51 5.42
N LEU A 203 -0.07 12.33 5.98
CA LEU A 203 0.41 12.25 7.37
C LEU A 203 1.74 12.98 7.56
N ALA A 204 2.57 13.07 6.51
CA ALA A 204 3.83 13.81 6.53
C ALA A 204 3.65 15.33 6.66
N ASP A 205 2.50 15.87 6.24
CA ASP A 205 2.23 17.30 6.18
C ASP A 205 1.38 17.81 7.35
N LEU A 206 0.96 16.94 8.29
CA LEU A 206 0.06 17.31 9.38
C LEU A 206 0.52 18.52 10.20
N GLY A 207 1.84 18.67 10.40
CA GLY A 207 2.39 19.79 11.15
C GLY A 207 2.04 21.16 10.56
N ARG A 208 1.79 21.25 9.24
CA ARG A 208 1.38 22.50 8.58
C ARG A 208 -0.09 22.85 8.79
N HIS A 209 -0.88 21.89 9.28
CA HIS A 209 -2.33 22.01 9.47
C HIS A 209 -2.72 22.06 10.95
N ALA A 210 -1.78 22.43 11.85
CA ALA A 210 -2.05 22.52 13.27
C ALA A 210 -3.23 23.46 13.58
N GLY A 211 -4.21 22.96 14.34
CA GLY A 211 -5.45 23.64 14.68
C GLY A 211 -6.58 23.47 13.65
N GLU A 212 -6.29 22.99 12.43
CA GLU A 212 -7.29 22.76 11.40
C GLU A 212 -7.97 21.40 11.55
N SER A 213 -9.18 21.27 10.98
CA SER A 213 -9.83 19.97 10.81
C SER A 213 -9.45 19.40 9.45
N VAL A 214 -8.93 18.17 9.44
CA VAL A 214 -8.45 17.51 8.23
C VAL A 214 -8.97 16.07 8.19
N ARG A 215 -9.00 15.50 6.98
CA ARG A 215 -9.21 14.07 6.79
C ARG A 215 -7.88 13.42 6.44
N VAL A 216 -7.56 12.38 7.20
CA VAL A 216 -6.41 11.52 6.94
C VAL A 216 -6.87 10.11 6.66
N GLY A 217 -6.05 9.32 5.99
CA GLY A 217 -6.32 7.90 5.82
C GLY A 217 -5.04 7.09 5.75
N GLY A 218 -5.12 5.83 6.18
CA GLY A 218 -3.97 4.93 6.18
C GLY A 218 -4.33 3.55 6.74
N LEU A 219 -3.31 2.76 7.07
CA LEU A 219 -3.46 1.49 7.76
C LEU A 219 -3.11 1.63 9.23
N VAL A 220 -3.94 1.04 10.08
CA VAL A 220 -3.69 0.95 11.51
C VAL A 220 -2.43 0.11 11.75
N ARG A 221 -1.42 0.70 12.36
CA ARG A 221 -0.14 0.05 12.70
C ARG A 221 -0.15 -0.51 14.12
N THR A 222 -0.63 0.30 15.07
CA THR A 222 -0.72 -0.02 16.49
C THR A 222 -2.10 0.40 16.99
N VAL A 223 -2.60 -0.24 18.05
CA VAL A 223 -3.84 0.15 18.71
C VAL A 223 -3.53 0.34 20.19
N ALA A 224 -3.95 1.47 20.74
CA ALA A 224 -3.82 1.82 22.15
C ALA A 224 -5.22 2.01 22.75
N PRO A 225 -5.36 2.04 24.09
CA PRO A 225 -6.68 2.22 24.73
C PRO A 225 -7.40 3.52 24.32
N THR A 226 -6.64 4.58 24.02
CA THR A 226 -7.15 5.93 23.73
C THR A 226 -7.00 6.32 22.25
N GLY A 227 -6.64 5.38 21.36
CA GLY A 227 -6.31 5.73 19.99
C GLY A 227 -5.59 4.65 19.22
N PHE A 228 -4.99 5.03 18.09
CA PHE A 228 -4.21 4.13 17.25
C PHE A 228 -3.23 4.92 16.38
N ASP A 229 -2.17 4.27 15.92
CA ASP A 229 -1.28 4.88 14.93
C ASP A 229 -1.71 4.52 13.52
N LEU A 230 -1.83 5.52 12.66
CA LEU A 230 -2.19 5.40 11.26
C LEU A 230 -0.93 5.54 10.39
N ASP A 231 -0.85 4.72 9.33
CA ASP A 231 0.26 4.68 8.39
C ASP A 231 -0.24 4.74 6.95
N ASP A 232 -0.09 5.89 6.30
CA ASP A 232 -0.50 6.13 4.91
C ASP A 232 0.60 5.74 3.90
N GLY A 233 1.80 5.42 4.38
CA GLY A 233 3.00 5.18 3.59
C GLY A 233 3.93 6.39 3.44
N THR A 234 3.48 7.61 3.76
CA THR A 234 4.28 8.84 3.79
C THR A 234 4.82 9.14 5.19
N ALA A 235 4.01 8.92 6.22
CA ALA A 235 4.40 9.07 7.61
C ALA A 235 3.56 8.17 8.54
N ILE A 236 3.76 8.32 9.85
CA ILE A 236 2.94 7.69 10.88
C ILE A 236 2.43 8.80 11.78
N ALA A 237 1.13 8.81 12.02
CA ALA A 237 0.51 9.78 12.91
C ALA A 237 -0.37 9.06 13.93
N SER A 238 -0.34 9.54 15.18
CA SER A 238 -1.22 9.04 16.21
C SER A 238 -2.60 9.70 16.07
N ILE A 239 -3.63 8.85 16.05
CA ILE A 239 -5.03 9.25 16.10
C ILE A 239 -5.50 9.06 17.53
N ARG A 240 -5.85 10.16 18.21
CA ARG A 240 -6.41 10.14 19.56
C ARG A 240 -7.93 10.13 19.45
N LEU A 241 -8.55 9.13 20.05
CA LEU A 241 -10.00 9.00 20.15
C LEU A 241 -10.44 9.62 21.47
N ALA A 242 -11.19 10.71 21.40
CA ALA A 242 -11.73 11.42 22.55
C ALA A 242 -13.26 11.28 22.58
N ASP A 243 -13.83 11.62 23.74
CA ASP A 243 -15.27 11.63 23.98
C ASP A 243 -16.00 10.39 23.43
N ASP A 244 -17.00 10.59 22.58
CA ASP A 244 -17.83 9.53 22.01
C ASP A 244 -17.04 8.59 21.08
N ALA A 245 -15.90 9.02 20.55
CA ALA A 245 -15.06 8.21 19.69
C ALA A 245 -14.20 7.21 20.49
N ALA A 246 -13.99 7.41 21.79
CA ALA A 246 -13.24 6.46 22.62
C ALA A 246 -13.88 5.05 22.62
N ASP A 247 -15.21 4.99 22.52
CA ASP A 247 -15.99 3.74 22.49
C ASP A 247 -15.62 2.80 21.32
N ILE A 248 -15.11 3.35 20.20
CA ILE A 248 -14.80 2.54 19.01
C ILE A 248 -13.37 1.97 19.03
N ALA A 249 -12.50 2.39 19.96
CA ALA A 249 -11.10 1.96 20.03
C ALA A 249 -10.97 0.43 20.08
N GLY A 250 -11.80 -0.25 20.87
CA GLY A 250 -11.77 -1.71 21.02
C GLY A 250 -12.22 -2.51 19.78
N SER A 251 -12.79 -1.83 18.78
CA SER A 251 -13.25 -2.44 17.53
C SER A 251 -12.24 -2.30 16.38
N ILE A 252 -11.24 -1.43 16.54
CA ILE A 252 -10.20 -1.15 15.55
C ILE A 252 -9.10 -2.20 15.69
N GLU A 253 -8.70 -2.80 14.58
CA GLU A 253 -7.67 -3.81 14.56
C GLU A 253 -6.40 -3.33 13.85
N VAL A 254 -5.25 -3.80 14.33
CA VAL A 254 -4.00 -3.68 13.60
C VAL A 254 -4.16 -4.28 12.21
N GLY A 255 -3.99 -3.42 11.22
CA GLY A 255 -4.04 -3.74 9.81
C GLY A 255 -5.31 -3.30 9.09
N ASP A 256 -6.28 -2.73 9.81
CA ASP A 256 -7.46 -2.08 9.23
C ASP A 256 -7.06 -0.86 8.40
N ALA A 257 -7.75 -0.66 7.27
CA ALA A 257 -7.60 0.54 6.44
C ALA A 257 -8.69 1.53 6.87
N LEU A 258 -8.31 2.68 7.41
CA LEU A 258 -9.24 3.66 7.97
C LEU A 258 -9.03 5.02 7.32
N ASN A 259 -10.11 5.79 7.21
CA ASN A 259 -10.03 7.25 7.16
C ASN A 259 -10.51 7.80 8.50
N ALA A 260 -9.85 8.84 8.98
CA ALA A 260 -10.22 9.56 10.19
C ALA A 260 -10.30 11.05 9.87
N THR A 261 -11.38 11.71 10.25
CA THR A 261 -11.52 13.15 10.21
C THR A 261 -11.42 13.70 11.62
N GLY A 262 -10.52 14.65 11.85
CA GLY A 262 -10.30 15.20 13.19
C GLY A 262 -9.55 16.52 13.15
N ARG A 263 -9.40 17.13 14.33
CA ARG A 263 -8.60 18.34 14.50
C ARG A 263 -7.14 17.97 14.72
N ILE A 264 -6.23 18.69 14.07
CA ILE A 264 -4.80 18.53 14.34
C ILE A 264 -4.44 19.29 15.60
N GLU A 265 -3.86 18.59 16.57
CA GLU A 265 -3.29 19.17 17.77
C GLU A 265 -1.81 18.82 17.88
N ILE A 266 -1.07 19.59 18.68
CA ILE A 266 0.30 19.26 19.05
C ILE A 266 0.24 18.55 20.39
N ASP A 267 0.69 17.31 20.43
CA ASP A 267 0.72 16.55 21.67
C ASP A 267 1.69 17.20 22.67
N PRO A 268 1.23 17.64 23.86
CA PRO A 268 2.09 18.39 24.79
C PRO A 268 3.26 17.56 25.33
N ALA A 269 3.16 16.24 25.33
CA ALA A 269 4.20 15.35 25.82
C ALA A 269 5.33 15.13 24.80
N SER A 270 5.00 15.04 23.51
CA SER A 270 5.95 14.68 22.45
C SER A 270 6.25 15.81 21.47
N SER A 271 5.49 16.90 21.51
CA SER A 271 5.47 17.98 20.51
C SER A 271 5.17 17.49 19.08
N ALA A 272 4.68 16.26 18.91
CA ALA A 272 4.32 15.71 17.60
C ALA A 272 2.88 16.09 17.23
N PRO A 273 2.57 16.30 15.94
CA PRO A 273 1.20 16.49 15.50
C PRO A 273 0.40 15.20 15.65
N ILE A 274 -0.81 15.31 16.19
CA ILE A 274 -1.76 14.23 16.37
C ILE A 274 -3.12 14.63 15.80
N VAL A 275 -3.93 13.65 15.40
CA VAL A 275 -5.30 13.89 14.96
C VAL A 275 -6.23 13.53 16.12
N VAL A 276 -6.95 14.50 16.66
CA VAL A 276 -7.97 14.28 17.69
C VAL A 276 -9.33 14.12 17.03
N VAL A 277 -9.98 13.00 17.33
CA VAL A 277 -11.27 12.61 16.79
C VAL A 277 -12.26 12.43 17.93
N ASP A 278 -13.29 13.27 17.98
CA ASP A 278 -14.29 13.27 19.06
C ASP A 278 -15.58 12.52 18.65
N ASP A 279 -15.87 12.46 17.34
CA ASP A 279 -17.06 11.80 16.78
C ASP A 279 -16.69 10.42 16.21
N PRO A 280 -17.29 9.30 16.68
CA PRO A 280 -17.04 7.97 16.11
C PRO A 280 -17.45 7.86 14.64
N ALA A 281 -18.36 8.70 14.15
CA ALA A 281 -18.75 8.71 12.73
C ALA A 281 -17.67 9.34 11.83
N ALA A 282 -16.70 10.05 12.41
CA ALA A 282 -15.58 10.61 11.69
C ALA A 282 -14.48 9.57 11.39
N VAL A 283 -14.58 8.36 11.95
CA VAL A 283 -13.74 7.21 11.60
C VAL A 283 -14.52 6.27 10.68
N THR A 284 -13.98 6.04 9.48
CA THR A 284 -14.61 5.18 8.46
C THR A 284 -13.66 4.08 8.01
N LEU A 285 -14.17 2.84 7.93
CA LEU A 285 -13.39 1.69 7.47
C LEU A 285 -13.40 1.61 5.95
N VAL A 286 -12.20 1.73 5.37
CA VAL A 286 -11.97 1.65 3.93
C VAL A 286 -11.91 0.18 3.53
N GLY A 287 -12.99 -0.31 2.91
CA GLY A 287 -13.03 -1.65 2.32
C GLY A 287 -13.70 -2.73 3.16
N ASP A 288 -14.65 -2.38 4.04
CA ASP A 288 -15.61 -3.38 4.54
C ASP A 288 -16.55 -3.80 3.39
N LEU A 289 -16.38 -5.04 2.94
CA LEU A 289 -17.21 -5.67 1.93
C LEU A 289 -18.64 -5.85 2.48
N GLY A 290 -19.58 -5.03 2.01
CA GLY A 290 -21.01 -5.27 2.25
C GLY A 290 -21.86 -4.01 2.39
N ALA A 291 -21.26 -2.83 2.62
CA ALA A 291 -21.98 -1.59 2.40
C ALA A 291 -21.90 -1.29 0.90
N GLY A 292 -22.98 -1.58 0.17
CA GLY A 292 -23.18 -0.96 -1.14
C GLY A 292 -22.90 0.53 -0.99
N GLU A 293 -21.92 1.02 -1.74
CA GLU A 293 -21.71 2.44 -1.94
C GLU A 293 -23.07 3.00 -2.39
N PRO A 294 -23.68 3.98 -1.68
CA PRO A 294 -24.93 4.55 -2.14
C PRO A 294 -24.66 5.17 -3.50
N ASP A 295 -25.23 4.58 -4.54
CA ASP A 295 -25.17 5.09 -5.89
C ASP A 295 -25.73 6.52 -5.86
N PRO A 296 -24.92 7.57 -6.10
CA PRO A 296 -25.41 8.94 -6.09
C PRO A 296 -26.40 9.20 -7.25
N ASN A 297 -26.52 8.26 -8.20
CA ASN A 297 -27.47 8.30 -9.31
C ASN A 297 -28.66 7.34 -9.13
N GLY A 298 -28.86 6.77 -7.93
CA GLY A 298 -30.05 5.99 -7.59
C GLY A 298 -31.30 6.87 -7.51
N ALA A 299 -31.77 7.34 -8.66
CA ALA A 299 -33.14 7.79 -8.81
C ALA A 299 -34.04 6.65 -8.33
N VAL A 300 -34.82 6.93 -7.29
CA VAL A 300 -35.92 6.06 -6.88
C VAL A 300 -36.89 6.06 -8.06
N VAL A 301 -36.76 5.08 -8.95
CA VAL A 301 -37.79 4.79 -9.94
C VAL A 301 -38.92 4.15 -9.15
N ASP A 302 -39.95 4.94 -8.90
CA ASP A 302 -41.21 4.51 -8.33
C ASP A 302 -41.86 3.51 -9.32
N PRO A 303 -42.02 2.22 -8.99
CA PRO A 303 -42.61 1.25 -9.90
C PRO A 303 -44.14 1.32 -9.80
N SER A 304 -44.74 2.40 -10.29
CA SER A 304 -46.20 2.53 -10.40
C SER A 304 -46.59 3.59 -11.43
N SER A 305 -46.42 3.29 -12.73
CA SER A 305 -47.14 3.98 -13.81
C SER A 305 -47.10 3.13 -15.08
N SER A 306 -48.16 2.37 -15.32
CA SER A 306 -48.47 1.82 -16.64
C SER A 306 -48.81 2.95 -17.61
N PRO A 307 -48.34 2.94 -18.87
CA PRO A 307 -48.80 3.89 -19.86
C PRO A 307 -50.12 3.42 -20.47
N ASP A 308 -51.15 4.26 -20.35
CA ASP A 308 -52.39 4.18 -21.12
C ASP A 308 -52.29 5.15 -22.31
N PRO A 309 -52.52 4.74 -23.57
CA PRO A 309 -52.51 5.65 -24.71
C PRO A 309 -53.94 6.00 -25.13
N SER A 310 -54.35 7.27 -25.02
CA SER A 310 -55.43 7.83 -25.85
C SER A 310 -55.45 9.37 -25.86
N ALA A 311 -55.10 9.89 -27.04
CA ALA A 311 -55.69 10.97 -27.84
C ALA A 311 -56.41 12.20 -27.23
N GLY A 312 -56.13 13.37 -27.84
CA GLY A 312 -57.01 14.56 -27.93
C GLY A 312 -56.40 15.81 -27.28
N ALA A 313 -55.62 16.63 -27.98
CA ALA A 313 -56.06 17.78 -28.79
C ALA A 313 -57.02 18.74 -28.06
N GLU A 314 -56.52 19.89 -27.60
CA GLU A 314 -56.94 21.21 -28.12
C GLU A 314 -56.14 22.37 -27.51
N THR A 315 -55.90 23.33 -28.40
CA THR A 315 -55.33 24.66 -28.30
C THR A 315 -55.93 25.55 -27.22
N THR A 316 -55.11 26.37 -26.54
CA THR A 316 -55.39 27.82 -26.43
C THR A 316 -54.12 28.60 -26.13
N ASP A 317 -53.87 29.61 -26.96
CA ASP A 317 -52.97 30.74 -26.74
C ASP A 317 -53.17 31.40 -25.38
N SER A 318 -52.08 31.89 -24.79
CA SER A 318 -52.08 33.15 -24.05
C SER A 318 -50.66 33.68 -23.89
N SER A 319 -50.36 34.61 -24.79
CA SER A 319 -49.34 35.64 -24.65
C SER A 319 -49.63 36.48 -23.40
N THR A 320 -48.67 36.57 -22.48
CA THR A 320 -48.48 37.78 -21.66
C THR A 320 -47.01 37.96 -21.34
N ASN A 321 -46.39 38.88 -22.08
CA ASN A 321 -45.27 39.67 -21.60
C ASN A 321 -45.75 40.48 -20.38
N LEU A 322 -45.09 40.34 -19.23
CA LEU A 322 -45.14 41.34 -18.17
C LEU A 322 -43.72 41.72 -17.75
N VAL A 323 -43.46 42.99 -17.99
CA VAL A 323 -42.31 43.79 -17.62
C VAL A 323 -42.38 44.14 -16.12
N ALA A 324 -41.20 44.18 -15.49
CA ALA A 324 -40.82 44.92 -14.28
C ALA A 324 -41.56 44.64 -12.95
N GLY A 325 -40.79 44.15 -11.99
CA GLY A 325 -41.12 44.16 -10.56
C GLY A 325 -39.85 44.09 -9.72
N LEU A 326 -39.13 45.22 -9.65
CA LEU A 326 -38.03 45.43 -8.70
C LEU A 326 -38.68 45.69 -7.32
N GLY A 327 -38.78 44.67 -6.47
CA GLY A 327 -39.26 44.84 -5.10
C GLY A 327 -39.86 43.58 -4.49
N ASP A 328 -39.18 43.10 -3.45
CA ASP A 328 -39.67 42.34 -2.29
C ASP A 328 -39.05 40.94 -2.14
N PRO A 329 -38.06 40.75 -1.24
CA PRO A 329 -37.67 39.43 -0.80
C PRO A 329 -38.74 38.92 0.16
N VAL A 330 -39.68 38.12 -0.35
CA VAL A 330 -40.48 37.22 0.49
C VAL A 330 -39.55 36.14 1.03
N LEU A 331 -38.75 36.51 2.03
CA LEU A 331 -38.15 35.57 2.96
C LEU A 331 -39.33 34.87 3.64
N PRO A 332 -39.51 33.54 3.48
CA PRO A 332 -40.43 32.84 4.36
C PRO A 332 -39.94 33.15 5.77
N ARG A 333 -40.80 33.81 6.56
CA ARG A 333 -40.56 33.97 7.99
C ARG A 333 -40.48 32.57 8.57
N VAL A 334 -39.27 32.03 8.64
CA VAL A 334 -38.94 30.88 9.46
C VAL A 334 -39.09 31.38 10.89
N GLY A 335 -40.32 31.37 11.38
CA GLY A 335 -40.60 31.63 12.78
C GLY A 335 -39.80 30.66 13.65
N ALA A 336 -39.63 30.97 14.93
CA ALA A 336 -38.85 30.15 15.87
C ALA A 336 -39.20 28.64 15.79
N THR A 337 -40.43 28.29 15.41
CA THR A 337 -40.88 26.92 15.13
C THR A 337 -40.10 26.20 14.02
N GLY A 338 -39.73 26.87 12.93
CA GLY A 338 -38.96 26.25 11.84
C GLY A 338 -37.53 25.89 12.24
N LEU A 339 -36.88 26.71 13.08
CA LEU A 339 -35.57 26.39 13.64
C LEU A 339 -35.62 25.21 14.60
N VAL A 340 -36.69 25.08 15.39
CA VAL A 340 -36.88 23.92 16.30
C VAL A 340 -37.07 22.63 15.50
N VAL A 341 -37.84 22.65 14.41
CA VAL A 341 -38.04 21.46 13.56
C VAL A 341 -36.73 21.05 12.88
N ILE A 342 -35.94 22.00 12.37
CA ILE A 342 -34.64 21.70 11.76
C ILE A 342 -33.65 21.15 12.81
N ALA A 343 -33.66 21.69 14.03
CA ALA A 343 -32.82 21.20 15.13
C ALA A 343 -33.21 19.76 15.54
N LEU A 344 -34.51 19.48 15.69
CA LEU A 344 -35.00 18.14 16.01
C LEU A 344 -34.73 17.13 14.88
N ALA A 345 -34.89 17.54 13.62
CA ALA A 345 -34.58 16.70 12.47
C ALA A 345 -33.07 16.39 12.41
N SER A 346 -32.22 17.38 12.65
CA SER A 346 -30.75 17.20 12.69
C SER A 346 -30.34 16.27 13.84
N PHE A 347 -30.95 16.44 15.02
CA PHE A 347 -30.72 15.54 16.15
C PHE A 347 -31.19 14.10 15.84
N GLY A 348 -32.35 13.94 15.21
CA GLY A 348 -32.87 12.65 14.77
C GLY A 348 -31.94 11.94 13.78
N VAL A 349 -31.40 12.68 12.79
CA VAL A 349 -30.44 12.13 11.81
C VAL A 349 -29.14 11.71 12.50
N SER A 350 -28.58 12.53 13.39
CA SER A 350 -27.38 12.18 14.17
C SER A 350 -27.62 10.94 15.04
N TRP A 351 -28.76 10.87 15.73
CA TRP A 351 -29.12 9.73 16.55
C TRP A 351 -29.31 8.44 15.73
N LEU A 352 -29.97 8.53 14.56
CA LEU A 352 -30.18 7.39 13.66
C LEU A 352 -28.86 6.89 13.05
N ARG A 353 -27.95 7.81 12.66
CA ARG A 353 -26.60 7.46 12.22
C ARG A 353 -25.86 6.73 13.35
N ARG A 354 -25.88 7.27 14.57
CA ARG A 354 -25.26 6.66 15.76
C ARG A 354 -25.80 5.26 16.05
N GLN A 355 -27.12 5.06 15.92
CA GLN A 355 -27.74 3.76 16.14
C GLN A 355 -27.33 2.73 15.07
N ARG A 356 -27.21 3.14 13.80
CA ARG A 356 -26.74 2.28 12.70
C ARG A 356 -25.29 1.84 12.91
N THR A 357 -24.41 2.75 13.34
CA THR A 357 -23.01 2.41 13.63
C THR A 357 -22.93 1.43 14.80
N ARG A 358 -23.68 1.68 15.89
CA ARG A 358 -23.78 0.75 17.04
C ARG A 358 -24.24 -0.65 16.63
N ARG A 359 -25.21 -0.77 15.72
CA ARG A 359 -25.67 -2.07 15.22
C ARG A 359 -24.57 -2.84 14.49
N ARG A 360 -23.79 -2.19 13.62
CA ARG A 360 -22.68 -2.83 12.90
C ARG A 360 -21.58 -3.32 13.85
N PHE A 361 -21.31 -2.54 14.89
CA PHE A 361 -20.37 -2.93 15.94
C PHE A 361 -20.86 -4.11 16.77
N ALA A 362 -22.14 -4.13 17.14
CA ALA A 362 -22.75 -5.26 17.85
C ALA A 362 -22.59 -6.57 17.06
N THR A 363 -22.72 -6.54 15.72
CA THR A 363 -22.52 -7.73 14.88
C THR A 363 -21.09 -8.26 14.93
N ARG A 364 -20.07 -7.38 14.99
CA ARG A 364 -18.66 -7.80 15.10
C ARG A 364 -18.32 -8.33 16.49
N ILE A 365 -18.83 -7.69 17.54
CA ILE A 365 -18.68 -8.18 18.91
C ILE A 365 -19.33 -9.56 19.03
N ALA A 366 -20.53 -9.74 18.47
CA ALA A 366 -21.19 -11.04 18.42
C ALA A 366 -20.39 -12.08 17.63
N ALA A 367 -19.83 -11.73 16.46
CA ALA A 367 -18.98 -12.62 15.68
C ALA A 367 -17.70 -13.03 16.42
N ARG A 368 -17.08 -12.10 17.16
CA ARG A 368 -15.91 -12.39 18.01
C ARG A 368 -16.26 -13.26 19.22
N LEU A 369 -17.35 -12.95 19.91
CA LEU A 369 -17.83 -13.77 21.02
C LEU A 369 -18.18 -15.19 20.54
N ALA A 370 -18.76 -15.33 19.35
CA ALA A 370 -19.02 -16.64 18.73
C ALA A 370 -17.72 -17.38 18.35
N ALA A 371 -16.69 -16.67 17.90
CA ALA A 371 -15.37 -17.26 17.61
C ALA A 371 -14.65 -17.74 18.89
N ILE A 372 -14.80 -17.03 20.01
CA ILE A 372 -14.25 -17.44 21.32
C ILE A 372 -15.08 -18.58 21.94
N ALA A 373 -16.41 -18.53 21.78
CA ALA A 373 -17.33 -19.53 22.32
C ALA A 373 -17.38 -20.82 21.49
N SER A 374 -16.73 -20.89 20.34
CA SER A 374 -16.54 -22.14 19.61
C SER A 374 -15.39 -22.90 20.25
N PRO A 375 -15.62 -23.91 21.12
CA PRO A 375 -14.54 -24.73 21.61
C PRO A 375 -13.88 -25.36 20.39
N ALA A 376 -12.57 -25.15 20.25
CA ALA A 376 -11.77 -25.97 19.36
C ALA A 376 -12.06 -27.42 19.76
N THR A 377 -12.77 -28.16 18.89
CA THR A 377 -12.91 -29.60 19.00
C THR A 377 -11.51 -30.15 18.88
N LEU A 378 -10.83 -30.25 20.02
CA LEU A 378 -9.56 -30.90 20.16
C LEU A 378 -9.79 -32.34 19.72
N ALA A 379 -9.39 -32.65 18.50
CA ALA A 379 -9.12 -34.00 18.06
C ALA A 379 -7.94 -34.53 18.89
N VAL A 380 -8.21 -34.86 20.16
CA VAL A 380 -7.44 -35.82 20.94
C VAL A 380 -7.93 -37.19 20.46
N ALA A 381 -7.44 -37.62 19.31
CA ALA A 381 -7.60 -38.98 18.85
C ALA A 381 -6.26 -39.46 18.29
N ALA A 382 -5.76 -40.51 18.93
CA ALA A 382 -4.65 -41.38 18.52
C ALA A 382 -3.20 -40.87 18.74
N ALA A 383 -2.75 -40.94 19.99
CA ALA A 383 -1.36 -41.31 20.29
C ALA A 383 -1.31 -42.10 21.61
N SER A 384 -1.86 -43.32 21.57
CA SER A 384 -1.61 -44.34 22.60
C SER A 384 -1.32 -45.63 21.86
N ALA A 385 -0.04 -45.88 21.59
CA ALA A 385 0.49 -47.18 21.22
C ALA A 385 1.71 -47.45 22.12
N PRO A 386 1.83 -48.65 22.71
CA PRO A 386 2.76 -48.91 23.79
C PRO A 386 4.18 -49.17 23.28
N MET A 387 5.12 -48.70 24.10
CA MET A 387 6.55 -48.91 24.01
C MET A 387 6.88 -50.37 24.37
N ALA A 388 7.23 -51.19 23.36
CA ALA A 388 7.80 -52.52 23.56
C ALA A 388 9.33 -52.42 23.46
N LEU A 389 9.98 -52.50 24.62
CA LEU A 389 11.40 -52.80 24.78
C LEU A 389 11.61 -54.30 24.55
N ALA A 390 12.44 -54.67 23.59
CA ALA A 390 13.12 -55.96 23.57
C ALA A 390 14.56 -55.75 23.08
N PHE A 391 15.46 -55.78 24.05
CA PHE A 391 16.88 -56.02 23.88
C PHE A 391 17.09 -57.39 23.23
N GLU A 392 17.82 -57.47 22.12
CA GLU A 392 18.52 -58.72 21.80
C GLU A 392 19.89 -58.44 21.17
N THR A 393 20.86 -59.10 21.78
CA THR A 393 22.31 -58.99 21.62
C THR A 393 22.73 -60.05 20.61
N ALA A 394 23.38 -59.73 19.50
CA ALA A 394 24.09 -60.75 18.72
C ALA A 394 25.27 -60.19 17.89
N THR A 395 26.38 -60.86 18.14
CA THR A 395 27.78 -60.68 17.74
C THR A 395 28.07 -61.12 16.28
N ARG A 396 29.00 -60.40 15.61
CA ARG A 396 29.91 -60.81 14.49
C ARG A 396 29.34 -61.11 13.08
N PRO A 397 30.18 -61.19 12.00
CA PRO A 397 31.47 -60.53 11.69
C PRO A 397 31.53 -59.88 10.27
N LEU A 398 32.64 -59.18 9.98
CA LEU A 398 33.09 -58.73 8.65
C LEU A 398 33.19 -59.87 7.62
N PRO A 399 33.15 -59.52 6.31
CA PRO A 399 34.20 -60.00 5.41
C PRO A 399 34.87 -58.90 4.57
N GLU A 400 36.15 -59.18 4.28
CA GLU A 400 37.10 -58.49 3.40
C GLU A 400 36.71 -58.49 1.91
N PRO A 401 37.43 -57.71 1.06
CA PRO A 401 37.11 -57.49 -0.35
C PRO A 401 37.85 -58.47 -1.28
N LEU A 402 37.31 -58.71 -2.49
CA LEU A 402 38.02 -59.43 -3.55
C LEU A 402 37.79 -58.80 -4.93
N ASN A 403 38.93 -58.51 -5.57
CA ASN A 403 39.17 -58.13 -6.94
C ASN A 403 38.50 -59.04 -7.99
N GLY A 404 38.22 -58.48 -9.18
CA GLY A 404 38.10 -59.28 -10.41
C GLY A 404 37.33 -58.63 -11.57
N GLN A 405 38.00 -57.78 -12.35
CA GLN A 405 37.72 -57.64 -13.80
C GLN A 405 38.18 -58.92 -14.55
N PRO A 406 37.75 -59.26 -15.81
CA PRO A 406 37.68 -58.33 -16.95
C PRO A 406 36.67 -58.61 -18.13
N ALA A 407 36.54 -57.58 -18.99
CA ALA A 407 36.56 -57.56 -20.47
C ALA A 407 35.37 -57.97 -21.42
N VAL A 408 35.32 -57.17 -22.52
CA VAL A 408 34.77 -57.33 -23.92
C VAL A 408 33.23 -57.33 -24.10
N ALA A 409 32.57 -56.62 -25.04
CA ALA A 409 32.85 -56.07 -26.38
C ALA A 409 32.02 -54.78 -26.61
N SER A 410 32.52 -53.68 -27.22
CA SER A 410 32.72 -53.40 -28.66
C SER A 410 31.47 -53.64 -29.53
N VAL A 411 30.84 -52.55 -30.00
CA VAL A 411 30.46 -52.31 -31.42
C VAL A 411 30.38 -50.80 -31.66
N ASP A 412 31.04 -50.39 -32.75
CA ASP A 412 31.14 -49.08 -33.38
C ASP A 412 29.83 -48.46 -33.86
N GLY A 413 29.85 -47.12 -33.96
CA GLY A 413 28.80 -46.30 -34.54
C GLY A 413 29.31 -44.92 -34.94
N ASP A 414 30.26 -44.94 -35.88
CA ASP A 414 30.83 -43.88 -36.70
C ASP A 414 29.90 -42.69 -37.03
N ARG A 415 30.39 -41.46 -36.81
CA ARG A 415 30.23 -40.33 -37.74
C ARG A 415 31.24 -39.21 -37.44
N SER A 416 32.26 -39.19 -38.29
CA SER A 416 33.30 -38.17 -38.49
C SER A 416 32.75 -36.89 -39.19
N PRO A 417 33.57 -35.86 -39.52
CA PRO A 417 33.36 -34.51 -38.99
C PRO A 417 33.15 -33.44 -40.09
N ALA A 418 32.64 -32.27 -39.69
CA ALA A 418 32.73 -31.07 -40.50
C ALA A 418 33.63 -30.04 -39.83
N LYS A 419 34.44 -29.41 -40.69
CA LYS A 419 35.70 -28.72 -40.47
C LYS A 419 35.47 -27.21 -40.50
N ALA A 420 36.29 -26.50 -39.73
CA ALA A 420 36.79 -25.13 -39.93
C ALA A 420 35.78 -23.98 -40.08
N THR A 421 35.91 -23.00 -39.18
CA THR A 421 36.50 -21.71 -39.59
C THR A 421 37.28 -21.07 -38.44
N ASP A 422 38.53 -20.75 -38.74
CA ASP A 422 39.34 -19.70 -38.11
C ASP A 422 38.54 -18.40 -38.00
N PHE A 423 38.61 -17.74 -36.85
CA PHE A 423 38.47 -16.29 -36.80
C PHE A 423 39.47 -15.70 -35.80
N THR A 424 40.38 -14.94 -36.40
CA THR A 424 41.48 -14.18 -35.82
C THR A 424 41.02 -13.13 -34.81
N ASP A 425 41.78 -13.10 -33.73
CA ASP A 425 42.00 -12.01 -32.78
C ASP A 425 42.51 -10.74 -33.51
N PRO A 426 42.04 -9.54 -33.11
CA PRO A 426 42.96 -8.43 -33.04
C PRO A 426 42.88 -7.63 -31.73
N ALA A 427 44.05 -7.55 -31.09
CA ALA A 427 44.66 -6.33 -30.54
C ALA A 427 43.90 -5.57 -29.43
N ILE A 428 44.20 -5.93 -28.18
CA ILE A 428 44.15 -4.98 -27.05
C ILE A 428 45.55 -4.38 -26.90
N GLY A 429 45.67 -3.12 -27.30
CA GLY A 429 46.87 -2.31 -27.14
C GLY A 429 47.22 -2.07 -25.67
N ALA A 430 48.51 -2.20 -25.39
CA ALA A 430 49.13 -1.77 -24.14
C ALA A 430 48.98 -0.25 -23.99
N TRP A 431 48.30 0.17 -22.93
CA TRP A 431 48.25 1.56 -22.48
C TRP A 431 49.29 1.75 -21.36
N THR A 432 50.48 2.21 -21.73
CA THR A 432 51.46 2.77 -20.79
C THR A 432 51.08 4.22 -20.50
N GLY A 433 50.29 4.42 -19.45
CA GLY A 433 49.93 5.74 -18.93
C GLY A 433 50.89 6.17 -17.81
N GLN A 434 51.82 7.04 -18.17
CA GLN A 434 52.68 7.83 -17.28
C GLN A 434 51.83 8.60 -16.25
N GLY A 435 52.01 8.31 -14.96
CA GLY A 435 51.40 9.08 -13.87
C GLY A 435 52.11 10.42 -13.64
N PRO A 436 51.40 11.51 -13.31
CA PRO A 436 52.02 12.78 -12.99
C PRO A 436 52.66 12.77 -11.59
N SER A 437 53.92 13.19 -11.53
CA SER A 437 54.68 13.48 -10.31
C SER A 437 53.89 14.37 -9.35
N ARG A 438 53.66 13.88 -8.13
CA ARG A 438 53.30 14.71 -6.98
C ARG A 438 54.51 15.55 -6.57
N ALA A 439 54.39 16.88 -6.70
CA ALA A 439 55.28 17.82 -6.05
C ALA A 439 55.01 17.84 -4.54
N VAL A 440 56.07 17.60 -3.76
CA VAL A 440 56.12 17.75 -2.31
C VAL A 440 56.45 19.22 -2.00
N PRO A 441 55.64 19.96 -1.22
CA PRO A 441 56.06 21.27 -0.72
C PRO A 441 57.04 21.11 0.47
N PRO A 442 58.04 21.98 0.62
CA PRO A 442 59.04 21.88 1.69
C PRO A 442 58.46 22.26 3.06
N PRO A 443 59.05 21.75 4.16
CA PRO A 443 58.61 22.06 5.51
C PRO A 443 58.97 23.51 5.89
N GLY A 444 57.94 24.28 6.24
CA GLY A 444 58.10 25.56 6.93
C GLY A 444 58.66 25.33 8.33
N ARG A 445 59.71 26.09 8.66
CA ARG A 445 60.30 26.22 9.99
C ARG A 445 59.37 27.02 10.92
N LEU A 446 59.53 26.72 12.21
CA LEU A 446 58.99 27.39 13.41
C LEU A 446 59.10 28.92 13.36
#